data_AF-A0A084G668-F1
#
_entry.id   AF-A0A084G668-F1
#
_cell.length_a   1.000
_cell.length_b   1.000
_cell.length_c   1.000
_cell.angle_alpha   90.00
_cell.angle_beta   90.00
_cell.angle_gamma   90.00
#
_symmetry.space_group_name_H-M   'P 1'
#
loop_
_entity.id
_entity.type
_entity.pdbx_description
1 polymer ?
#
loop_
_entity_poly.entity_id
_entity_poly.type
_entity_poly.pdbx_seq_one_letter_code
_entity_poly.pdbx_strand_id
1 'polypeptide(L)'
;MATTGTEATATTTGLPVTSSLSDNRPEPAWLTHIKEEMLRDDFDDDERGKLTALRTMLEAPGDDAVAAKQAARTVLDLYNNGWLRKHPKWLLGLKDHGLVNYLAEIAEFTLELGFFVSFGSSELNRAFLLLIELEALGPEAFGVKDPGFSYYKHAMAIALREVCHGSMAPRQAVGPRVTAAEIRKRCERALCVSDLMAKLYVAGLLNHYEEPYIYPACNIYDGLCLRPGRPGPPPATELARRCGVKIAAQGILIAGESLAREIKSGPPRRLLHCGEYEWKVWEKEFRRLSKAIPDDAEWGLKEDVLNAHAKILELFPEWFGADRRQ
;
A
#
# COMPACT_ATOMS: atom_id res chain seq x y z
N MET A 1 -24.89 -21.22 -83.73
CA MET A 1 -23.71 -20.41 -83.32
C MET A 1 -23.60 -20.48 -81.80
N ALA A 2 -22.36 -20.54 -81.31
CA ALA A 2 -21.92 -20.76 -79.92
C ALA A 2 -22.68 -19.93 -78.85
N THR A 3 -22.73 -20.25 -77.55
CA THR A 3 -21.66 -20.77 -76.66
C THR A 3 -22.27 -21.28 -75.35
N THR A 4 -21.62 -22.32 -74.82
CA THR A 4 -21.41 -22.74 -73.42
C THR A 4 -21.95 -21.88 -72.27
N GLY A 5 -22.55 -22.58 -71.29
CA GLY A 5 -22.85 -22.06 -69.96
C GLY A 5 -21.63 -22.02 -69.04
N THR A 6 -21.72 -21.15 -68.03
CA THR A 6 -20.72 -20.98 -66.97
C THR A 6 -21.43 -20.90 -65.63
N GLU A 7 -21.02 -21.77 -64.72
CA GLU A 7 -21.39 -21.81 -63.30
C GLU A 7 -21.00 -20.51 -62.59
N ALA A 8 -21.90 -20.00 -61.75
CA ALA A 8 -21.60 -18.93 -60.80
C ALA A 8 -21.59 -19.54 -59.39
N THR A 9 -20.40 -19.80 -58.89
CA THR A 9 -20.10 -20.21 -57.51
C THR A 9 -20.24 -19.01 -56.56
N ALA A 10 -20.87 -19.28 -55.41
CA ALA A 10 -21.11 -18.33 -54.34
C ALA A 10 -19.80 -17.86 -53.68
N THR A 11 -19.58 -16.55 -53.64
CA THR A 11 -18.48 -15.93 -52.89
C THR A 11 -18.98 -15.53 -51.51
N THR A 12 -18.59 -16.30 -50.50
CA THR A 12 -18.75 -15.99 -49.08
C THR A 12 -17.97 -14.72 -48.74
N THR A 13 -18.68 -13.70 -48.28
CA THR A 13 -18.13 -12.47 -47.69
C THR A 13 -17.41 -12.79 -46.39
N GLY A 14 -16.08 -12.90 -46.45
CA GLY A 14 -15.21 -12.86 -45.28
C GLY A 14 -15.05 -11.43 -44.78
N LEU A 15 -15.56 -11.17 -43.57
CA LEU A 15 -15.23 -9.96 -42.81
C LEU A 15 -13.72 -9.92 -42.53
N PRO A 16 -13.07 -8.75 -42.54
CA PRO A 16 -11.67 -8.65 -42.19
C PRO A 16 -11.51 -8.97 -40.70
N VAL A 17 -10.66 -9.98 -40.42
CA VAL A 17 -10.10 -10.23 -39.10
C VAL A 17 -9.39 -8.95 -38.65
N THR A 18 -9.99 -8.24 -37.70
CA THR A 18 -9.29 -7.20 -36.96
C THR A 18 -8.18 -7.88 -36.19
N SER A 19 -6.98 -7.85 -36.78
CA SER A 19 -5.72 -8.04 -36.08
C SER A 19 -5.76 -7.19 -34.82
N SER A 20 -5.88 -7.84 -33.67
CA SER A 20 -5.71 -7.19 -32.38
C SER A 20 -4.27 -6.67 -32.36
N LEU A 21 -4.13 -5.35 -32.51
CA LEU A 21 -2.90 -4.63 -32.23
C LEU A 21 -2.39 -5.14 -30.88
N SER A 22 -1.32 -5.93 -30.91
CA SER A 22 -0.59 -6.33 -29.72
C SER A 22 -0.16 -5.04 -29.03
N ASP A 23 -0.75 -4.79 -27.88
CA ASP A 23 -0.42 -3.66 -27.04
C ASP A 23 1.06 -3.80 -26.64
N ASN A 24 1.95 -3.12 -27.36
CA ASN A 24 3.41 -3.16 -27.17
C ASN A 24 3.85 -2.47 -25.86
N ARG A 25 2.96 -2.39 -24.86
CA ARG A 25 3.29 -1.89 -23.55
C ARG A 25 4.14 -2.92 -22.82
N PRO A 26 5.29 -2.51 -22.24
CA PRO A 26 6.08 -3.40 -21.42
C PRO A 26 5.22 -3.94 -20.28
N GLU A 27 5.38 -5.23 -19.99
CA GLU A 27 4.63 -5.90 -18.93
C GLU A 27 4.85 -5.18 -17.58
N PRO A 28 3.79 -4.94 -16.78
CA PRO A 28 3.93 -4.34 -15.47
C PRO A 28 4.81 -5.18 -14.54
N ALA A 29 5.69 -4.53 -13.77
CA ALA A 29 6.64 -5.24 -12.91
C ALA A 29 5.97 -6.16 -11.87
N TRP A 30 4.79 -5.77 -11.35
CA TRP A 30 4.02 -6.61 -10.43
C TRP A 30 3.54 -7.90 -11.09
N LEU A 31 3.21 -7.87 -12.39
CA LEU A 31 2.73 -9.04 -13.11
C LEU A 31 3.87 -10.02 -13.37
N THR A 32 5.05 -9.51 -13.73
CA THR A 32 6.27 -10.32 -13.83
C THR A 32 6.61 -10.96 -12.49
N HIS A 33 6.58 -10.19 -11.39
CA HIS A 33 6.85 -10.73 -10.05
C HIS A 33 5.87 -11.85 -9.66
N ILE A 34 4.56 -11.65 -9.84
CA ILE A 34 3.57 -12.72 -9.56
C ILE A 34 3.86 -13.96 -10.40
N LYS A 35 4.16 -13.81 -11.70
CA LYS A 35 4.48 -14.95 -12.57
C LYS A 35 5.72 -15.69 -12.09
N GLU A 36 6.76 -14.97 -11.66
CA GLU A 36 7.99 -15.57 -11.14
C GLU A 36 7.73 -16.35 -9.83
N GLU A 37 7.00 -15.77 -8.88
CA GLU A 37 6.63 -16.47 -7.63
C GLU A 37 5.76 -17.70 -7.92
N MET A 38 4.79 -17.58 -8.83
CA MET A 38 3.98 -18.70 -9.32
C MET A 38 4.78 -19.75 -10.10
N LEU A 39 6.07 -19.57 -10.38
CA LEU A 39 6.91 -20.59 -11.03
C LEU A 39 7.86 -21.26 -10.06
N ARG A 40 7.93 -20.82 -8.81
CA ARG A 40 8.83 -21.43 -7.82
C ARG A 40 8.38 -22.83 -7.46
N ASP A 41 9.33 -23.75 -7.31
CA ASP A 41 9.06 -25.18 -7.03
C ASP A 41 8.57 -25.43 -5.61
N ASP A 42 8.84 -24.50 -4.68
CA ASP A 42 8.43 -24.56 -3.27
C ASP A 42 6.98 -24.11 -3.05
N PHE A 43 6.34 -23.50 -4.05
CA PHE A 43 4.97 -23.00 -3.94
C PHE A 43 3.93 -24.11 -4.15
N ASP A 44 3.06 -24.31 -3.17
CA ASP A 44 1.93 -25.23 -3.26
C ASP A 44 0.73 -24.65 -4.04
N ASP A 45 -0.30 -25.47 -4.25
CA ASP A 45 -1.51 -25.06 -4.97
C ASP A 45 -2.27 -23.93 -4.26
N ASP A 46 -2.18 -23.86 -2.92
CA ASP A 46 -2.92 -22.88 -2.13
C ASP A 46 -2.22 -21.51 -2.21
N GLU A 47 -0.89 -21.47 -2.16
CA GLU A 47 -0.06 -20.29 -2.42
C GLU A 47 -0.29 -19.74 -3.84
N ARG A 48 -0.29 -20.62 -4.85
CA ARG A 48 -0.62 -20.24 -6.24
C ARG A 48 -2.05 -19.71 -6.36
N GLY A 49 -2.99 -20.27 -5.60
CA GLY A 49 -4.37 -19.79 -5.50
C GLY A 49 -4.44 -18.35 -4.98
N LYS A 50 -3.71 -18.03 -3.91
CA LYS A 50 -3.62 -16.67 -3.34
C LYS A 50 -3.06 -15.69 -4.36
N LEU A 51 -1.93 -16.02 -4.99
CA LEU A 51 -1.31 -15.18 -6.02
C LEU A 51 -2.23 -14.97 -7.24
N THR A 52 -2.99 -16.00 -7.62
CA THR A 52 -3.99 -15.90 -8.70
C THR A 52 -5.12 -14.94 -8.33
N ALA A 53 -5.60 -14.96 -7.08
CA ALA A 53 -6.61 -14.02 -6.59
C ALA A 53 -6.08 -12.56 -6.62
N LEU A 54 -4.85 -12.35 -6.17
CA LEU A 54 -4.19 -11.04 -6.23
C LEU A 54 -4.02 -10.55 -7.65
N ARG A 55 -3.52 -11.40 -8.56
CA ARG A 55 -3.38 -11.07 -9.98
C ARG A 55 -4.72 -10.67 -10.60
N THR A 56 -5.76 -11.47 -10.39
CA THR A 56 -7.09 -11.21 -10.95
C THR A 56 -7.63 -9.86 -10.47
N MET A 57 -7.40 -9.53 -9.21
CA MET A 57 -7.76 -8.22 -8.65
C MET A 57 -7.02 -7.08 -9.34
N LEU A 58 -5.70 -7.21 -9.52
CA LEU A 58 -4.88 -6.17 -10.14
C LEU A 58 -5.21 -5.99 -11.64
N GLU A 59 -5.55 -7.07 -12.35
CA GLU A 59 -5.95 -7.02 -13.77
C GLU A 59 -7.41 -6.55 -13.96
N ALA A 60 -8.22 -6.49 -12.91
CA ALA A 60 -9.65 -6.21 -13.03
C ALA A 60 -9.93 -4.86 -13.71
N PRO A 61 -10.80 -4.79 -14.71
CA PRO A 61 -11.21 -3.50 -15.26
C PRO A 61 -12.16 -2.80 -14.29
N GLY A 62 -12.10 -1.47 -14.23
CA GLY A 62 -13.07 -0.66 -13.50
C GLY A 62 -12.71 -0.36 -12.05
N ASP A 63 -13.74 -0.33 -11.20
CA ASP A 63 -13.68 0.23 -9.85
C ASP A 63 -12.81 -0.60 -8.87
N ASP A 64 -11.94 0.11 -8.15
CA ASP A 64 -10.96 -0.51 -7.24
C ASP A 64 -11.61 -1.20 -6.04
N ALA A 65 -12.70 -0.65 -5.50
CA ALA A 65 -13.40 -1.24 -4.35
C ALA A 65 -14.17 -2.49 -4.76
N VAL A 66 -14.78 -2.49 -5.95
CA VAL A 66 -15.42 -3.69 -6.51
C VAL A 66 -14.40 -4.81 -6.71
N ALA A 67 -13.24 -4.50 -7.31
CA ALA A 67 -12.17 -5.47 -7.53
C ALA A 67 -11.66 -6.06 -6.20
N ALA A 68 -11.35 -5.21 -5.23
CA ALA A 68 -10.87 -5.62 -3.91
C ALA A 68 -11.89 -6.51 -3.16
N LYS A 69 -13.17 -6.13 -3.16
CA LYS A 69 -14.23 -6.90 -2.53
C LYS A 69 -14.43 -8.27 -3.16
N GLN A 70 -14.32 -8.36 -4.49
CA GLN A 70 -14.39 -9.63 -5.20
C GLN A 70 -13.18 -10.51 -4.84
N ALA A 71 -11.99 -9.93 -4.77
CA ALA A 71 -10.79 -10.65 -4.37
C ALA A 71 -10.86 -11.16 -2.91
N ALA A 72 -11.38 -10.36 -1.98
CA ALA A 72 -11.60 -10.79 -0.59
C ALA A 72 -12.55 -12.01 -0.50
N ARG A 73 -13.59 -12.03 -1.33
CA ARG A 73 -14.50 -13.20 -1.44
C ARG A 73 -13.82 -14.42 -2.04
N THR A 74 -12.97 -14.23 -3.04
CA THR A 74 -12.17 -15.34 -3.62
C THR A 74 -11.21 -15.90 -2.57
N VAL A 75 -10.54 -15.05 -1.79
CA VAL A 75 -9.69 -15.47 -0.66
C VAL A 75 -10.48 -16.27 0.37
N LEU A 76 -11.67 -15.79 0.74
CA LEU A 76 -12.56 -16.50 1.66
C LEU A 76 -12.95 -17.89 1.12
N ASP A 77 -13.26 -17.99 -0.16
CA ASP A 77 -13.59 -19.25 -0.82
C ASP A 77 -12.39 -20.21 -0.85
N LEU A 78 -11.20 -19.71 -1.20
CA LEU A 78 -9.95 -20.47 -1.17
C LEU A 78 -9.67 -21.02 0.22
N TYR A 79 -9.92 -20.24 1.28
CA TYR A 79 -9.79 -20.70 2.66
C TYR A 79 -10.80 -21.81 2.99
N ASN A 80 -12.10 -21.52 2.86
CA ASN A 80 -13.18 -22.40 3.33
C ASN A 80 -13.32 -23.70 2.51
N ASN A 81 -13.14 -23.60 1.19
CA ASN A 81 -13.39 -24.70 0.26
C ASN A 81 -12.12 -25.37 -0.27
N GLY A 82 -10.97 -24.71 -0.16
CA GLY A 82 -9.66 -25.25 -0.52
C GLY A 82 -8.83 -25.62 0.70
N TRP A 83 -8.14 -24.62 1.25
CA TRP A 83 -7.08 -24.75 2.25
C TRP A 83 -7.56 -25.54 3.47
N LEU A 84 -8.66 -25.13 4.10
CA LEU A 84 -9.16 -25.75 5.34
C LEU A 84 -9.52 -27.24 5.18
N ARG A 85 -9.97 -27.65 3.97
CA ARG A 85 -10.34 -29.04 3.69
C ARG A 85 -9.15 -29.95 3.44
N LYS A 86 -8.05 -29.40 2.94
CA LYS A 86 -6.80 -30.12 2.67
C LYS A 86 -5.94 -30.30 3.93
N HIS A 87 -6.13 -29.42 4.92
CA HIS A 87 -5.29 -29.40 6.12
C HIS A 87 -5.70 -30.43 7.19
N PRO A 88 -4.77 -30.84 8.07
CA PRO A 88 -5.03 -31.87 9.08
C PRO A 88 -6.16 -31.51 10.05
N LYS A 89 -6.92 -32.51 10.52
CA LYS A 89 -8.02 -32.31 11.49
C LYS A 89 -7.60 -31.64 12.80
N TRP A 90 -6.34 -31.77 13.22
CA TRP A 90 -5.86 -31.10 14.44
C TRP A 90 -5.89 -29.57 14.29
N LEU A 91 -5.76 -29.05 13.07
CA LEU A 91 -5.85 -27.64 12.77
C LEU A 91 -7.28 -27.12 13.05
N LEU A 92 -8.30 -27.90 12.72
CA LEU A 92 -9.71 -27.63 13.11
C LEU A 92 -9.93 -27.65 14.62
N GLY A 93 -8.99 -28.22 15.38
CA GLY A 93 -8.99 -28.17 16.85
C GLY A 93 -8.38 -26.89 17.42
N LEU A 94 -7.68 -26.08 16.61
CA LEU A 94 -7.22 -24.76 17.01
C LEU A 94 -8.39 -23.79 17.03
N LYS A 95 -8.38 -22.81 17.94
CA LYS A 95 -9.46 -21.82 18.05
C LYS A 95 -9.67 -20.99 16.79
N ASP A 96 -8.59 -20.76 16.04
CA ASP A 96 -8.57 -19.95 14.83
C ASP A 96 -8.60 -20.76 13.55
N HIS A 97 -8.55 -22.09 13.65
CA HIS A 97 -8.39 -22.99 12.51
C HIS A 97 -7.22 -22.59 11.58
N GLY A 98 -6.13 -22.03 12.13
CA GLY A 98 -4.98 -21.55 11.35
C GLY A 98 -5.21 -20.29 10.50
N LEU A 99 -6.36 -19.63 10.67
CA LEU A 99 -6.75 -18.42 9.94
C LEU A 99 -5.73 -17.29 10.03
N VAL A 100 -5.07 -17.12 11.20
CA VAL A 100 -4.13 -16.01 11.42
C VAL A 100 -2.95 -16.12 10.48
N ASN A 101 -2.35 -17.31 10.36
CA ASN A 101 -1.21 -17.53 9.47
C ASN A 101 -1.64 -17.38 8.01
N TYR A 102 -2.81 -17.91 7.65
CA TYR A 102 -3.33 -17.80 6.28
C TYR A 102 -3.54 -16.34 5.84
N LEU A 103 -4.11 -15.51 6.71
CA LEU A 103 -4.31 -14.08 6.41
C LEU A 103 -3.00 -13.29 6.48
N ALA A 104 -2.07 -13.64 7.38
CA ALA A 104 -0.75 -13.01 7.44
C ALA A 104 0.00 -13.19 6.12
N GLU A 105 -0.01 -14.40 5.57
CA GLU A 105 0.64 -14.71 4.29
C GLU A 105 0.03 -13.94 3.10
N ILE A 106 -1.31 -13.82 3.05
CA ILE A 106 -1.97 -13.00 2.01
C ILE A 106 -1.60 -11.53 2.16
N ALA A 107 -1.52 -11.04 3.40
CA ALA A 107 -1.08 -9.68 3.65
C ALA A 107 0.37 -9.48 3.26
N GLU A 108 1.27 -10.44 3.52
CA GLU A 108 2.67 -10.39 3.08
C GLU A 108 2.76 -10.27 1.56
N PHE A 109 2.09 -11.15 0.79
CA PHE A 109 2.05 -11.04 -0.67
C PHE A 109 1.46 -9.70 -1.14
N THR A 110 0.39 -9.23 -0.50
CA THR A 110 -0.27 -7.97 -0.87
C THR A 110 0.63 -6.76 -0.58
N LEU A 111 1.32 -6.75 0.55
CA LEU A 111 2.26 -5.70 0.93
C LEU A 111 3.50 -5.73 0.05
N GLU A 112 3.99 -6.92 -0.31
CA GLU A 112 5.12 -7.10 -1.21
C GLU A 112 4.83 -6.55 -2.61
N LEU A 113 3.61 -6.69 -3.12
CA LEU A 113 3.19 -6.06 -4.38
C LEU A 113 3.38 -4.53 -4.37
N GLY A 114 3.32 -3.90 -3.19
CA GLY A 114 3.68 -2.50 -2.98
C GLY A 114 5.08 -2.12 -3.51
N PHE A 115 6.01 -3.09 -3.62
CA PHE A 115 7.35 -2.88 -4.17
C PHE A 115 7.42 -2.91 -5.71
N PHE A 116 6.34 -3.32 -6.36
CA PHE A 116 6.29 -3.59 -7.80
C PHE A 116 5.15 -2.84 -8.53
N VAL A 117 4.20 -2.25 -7.81
CA VAL A 117 3.20 -1.33 -8.35
C VAL A 117 3.71 0.11 -8.39
N SER A 118 3.10 0.93 -9.24
CA SER A 118 3.45 2.35 -9.34
C SER A 118 2.77 3.18 -8.26
N PHE A 119 3.48 4.18 -7.75
CA PHE A 119 2.94 5.11 -6.77
C PHE A 119 1.73 5.87 -7.34
N GLY A 120 0.62 5.87 -6.59
CA GLY A 120 -0.64 6.50 -6.98
C GLY A 120 -1.47 5.70 -8.01
N SER A 121 -1.11 4.46 -8.31
CA SER A 121 -1.85 3.63 -9.26
C SER A 121 -3.08 2.94 -8.64
N SER A 122 -4.03 2.54 -9.50
CA SER A 122 -5.20 1.74 -9.10
C SER A 122 -4.80 0.41 -8.48
N GLU A 123 -3.72 -0.22 -8.93
CA GLU A 123 -3.20 -1.47 -8.38
C GLU A 123 -2.79 -1.32 -6.91
N LEU A 124 -2.09 -0.24 -6.56
CA LEU A 124 -1.75 0.06 -5.17
C LEU A 124 -3.01 0.27 -4.32
N ASN A 125 -4.00 0.98 -4.87
CA ASN A 125 -5.26 1.23 -4.17
C ASN A 125 -6.07 -0.06 -3.96
N ARG A 126 -6.11 -0.96 -4.93
CA ARG A 126 -6.76 -2.28 -4.81
C ARG A 126 -6.08 -3.16 -3.77
N ALA A 127 -4.74 -3.19 -3.75
CA ALA A 127 -3.98 -3.92 -2.74
C ALA A 127 -4.33 -3.43 -1.31
N PHE A 128 -4.42 -2.11 -1.12
CA PHE A 128 -4.90 -1.53 0.13
C PHE A 128 -6.33 -1.95 0.48
N LEU A 129 -7.26 -1.77 -0.45
CA LEU A 129 -8.67 -2.06 -0.23
C LEU A 129 -8.92 -3.54 0.05
N LEU A 130 -8.12 -4.45 -0.54
CA LEU A 130 -8.20 -5.87 -0.23
C LEU A 130 -7.99 -6.15 1.26
N LEU A 131 -6.97 -5.55 1.87
CA LEU A 131 -6.68 -5.76 3.28
C LEU A 131 -7.81 -5.25 4.18
N ILE A 132 -8.45 -4.12 3.81
CA ILE A 132 -9.64 -3.62 4.50
C ILE A 132 -10.81 -4.59 4.35
N GLU A 133 -11.09 -5.04 3.13
CA GLU A 133 -12.21 -5.94 2.86
C GLU A 133 -12.02 -7.28 3.58
N LEU A 134 -10.79 -7.80 3.65
CA LEU A 134 -10.47 -8.97 4.46
C LEU A 134 -10.75 -8.71 5.95
N GLU A 135 -10.28 -7.61 6.52
CA GLU A 135 -10.59 -7.26 7.91
C GLU A 135 -12.11 -7.17 8.15
N ALA A 136 -12.84 -6.55 7.21
CA ALA A 136 -14.29 -6.34 7.29
C ALA A 136 -15.12 -7.63 7.23
N LEU A 137 -14.62 -8.71 6.61
CA LEU A 137 -15.27 -10.02 6.63
C LEU A 137 -15.37 -10.59 8.05
N GLY A 138 -14.36 -10.31 8.88
CA GLY A 138 -14.26 -10.79 10.25
C GLY A 138 -14.06 -12.32 10.37
N PRO A 139 -13.69 -12.80 11.57
CA PRO A 139 -13.35 -14.21 11.79
C PRO A 139 -14.53 -15.17 11.57
N GLU A 140 -15.76 -14.71 11.79
CA GLU A 140 -16.97 -15.53 11.61
C GLU A 140 -17.17 -16.00 10.17
N ALA A 141 -16.82 -15.17 9.17
CA ALA A 141 -16.90 -15.54 7.77
C ALA A 141 -16.01 -16.76 7.45
N PHE A 142 -14.89 -16.88 8.14
CA PHE A 142 -13.93 -17.99 8.03
C PHE A 142 -14.28 -19.17 8.97
N GLY A 143 -15.47 -19.16 9.58
CA GLY A 143 -15.95 -20.25 10.42
C GLY A 143 -15.39 -20.26 11.84
N VAL A 144 -14.68 -19.21 12.27
CA VAL A 144 -14.25 -19.04 13.66
C VAL A 144 -15.41 -18.52 14.49
N LYS A 145 -15.87 -19.33 15.45
CA LYS A 145 -17.06 -19.04 16.28
C LYS A 145 -16.75 -18.46 17.65
N ASP A 146 -15.47 -18.23 17.96
CA ASP A 146 -15.06 -17.66 19.25
C ASP A 146 -15.25 -16.13 19.21
N PRO A 147 -16.26 -15.56 19.91
CA PRO A 147 -16.50 -14.12 19.92
C PRO A 147 -15.38 -13.33 20.61
N GLY A 148 -14.51 -14.01 21.38
CA GLY A 148 -13.32 -13.42 22.00
C GLY A 148 -12.06 -13.50 21.14
N PHE A 149 -12.16 -13.95 19.88
CA PHE A 149 -11.01 -14.16 19.02
C PHE A 149 -10.40 -12.84 18.50
N SER A 150 -9.51 -12.24 19.30
CA SER A 150 -8.81 -10.99 18.95
C SER A 150 -7.55 -11.19 18.10
N TYR A 151 -7.06 -12.44 17.96
CA TYR A 151 -5.85 -12.74 17.19
C TYR A 151 -6.03 -12.55 15.68
N TYR A 152 -7.28 -12.56 15.19
CA TYR A 152 -7.61 -12.20 13.81
C TYR A 152 -6.92 -10.90 13.39
N LYS A 153 -6.97 -9.91 14.28
CA LYS A 153 -6.42 -8.57 14.06
C LYS A 153 -4.89 -8.51 14.17
N HIS A 154 -4.24 -9.60 14.58
CA HIS A 154 -2.79 -9.72 14.62
C HIS A 154 -2.21 -10.25 13.29
N ALA A 155 -3.02 -10.86 12.42
CA ALA A 155 -2.54 -11.39 11.14
C ALA A 155 -1.87 -10.30 10.29
N MET A 156 -2.52 -9.14 10.18
CA MET A 156 -1.95 -7.98 9.47
C MET A 156 -0.67 -7.47 10.18
N ALA A 157 -0.67 -7.48 11.51
CA ALA A 157 0.49 -7.05 12.29
C ALA A 157 1.71 -7.98 12.15
N ILE A 158 1.53 -9.24 11.80
CA ILE A 158 2.67 -10.12 11.48
C ILE A 158 3.28 -9.66 10.15
N ALA A 159 2.45 -9.55 9.11
CA ALA A 159 2.89 -9.19 7.77
C ALA A 159 3.56 -7.81 7.69
N LEU A 160 3.00 -6.82 8.38
CA LEU A 160 3.50 -5.44 8.36
C LEU A 160 4.86 -5.29 9.04
N ARG A 161 5.21 -6.17 9.99
CA ARG A 161 6.50 -6.13 10.68
C ARG A 161 7.66 -6.32 9.71
N GLU A 162 7.48 -7.19 8.72
CA GLU A 162 8.51 -7.50 7.73
C GLU A 162 8.64 -6.38 6.67
N VAL A 163 7.54 -5.71 6.34
CA VAL A 163 7.50 -4.72 5.24
C VAL A 163 7.77 -3.29 5.71
N CYS A 164 7.54 -2.97 6.99
CA CYS A 164 7.65 -1.61 7.53
C CYS A 164 9.03 -0.96 7.36
N HIS A 165 10.12 -1.74 7.33
CA HIS A 165 11.45 -1.19 7.05
C HIS A 165 11.57 -0.61 5.64
N GLY A 166 10.74 -1.08 4.71
CA GLY A 166 10.64 -0.59 3.35
C GLY A 166 9.93 0.77 3.19
N SER A 167 9.25 1.28 4.23
CA SER A 167 8.48 2.54 4.17
C SER A 167 9.34 3.80 4.29
N MET A 168 10.63 3.67 4.57
CA MET A 168 11.52 4.81 4.79
C MET A 168 12.22 5.21 3.49
N ALA A 169 12.37 6.52 3.27
CA ALA A 169 13.16 7.04 2.16
C ALA A 169 14.60 6.48 2.21
N PRO A 170 15.19 6.14 1.05
CA PRO A 170 16.55 5.59 1.01
C PRO A 170 17.56 6.62 1.53
N ARG A 171 18.16 6.37 2.69
CA ARG A 171 19.13 7.29 3.32
C ARG A 171 20.57 7.07 2.85
N GLN A 172 20.97 5.83 2.61
CA GLN A 172 22.34 5.48 2.21
C GLN A 172 22.42 5.20 0.70
N ALA A 173 23.39 5.82 0.03
CA ALA A 173 23.88 5.30 -1.24
C ALA A 173 24.66 4.02 -0.93
N VAL A 174 24.08 2.87 -1.26
CA VAL A 174 24.72 1.57 -1.01
C VAL A 174 25.80 1.36 -2.07
N GLY A 175 26.96 1.97 -1.84
CA GLY A 175 28.16 1.79 -2.66
C GLY A 175 28.32 2.74 -3.86
N PRO A 176 29.51 2.72 -4.50
CA PRO A 176 29.90 3.66 -5.56
C PRO A 176 29.19 3.45 -6.91
N ARG A 177 28.11 2.66 -6.97
CA ARG A 177 27.45 2.24 -8.22
C ARG A 177 25.94 2.48 -8.28
N VAL A 178 25.33 3.12 -7.27
CA VAL A 178 23.89 3.35 -7.30
C VAL A 178 23.55 4.48 -8.28
N THR A 179 22.80 4.13 -9.33
CA THR A 179 22.33 5.05 -10.38
C THR A 179 21.12 5.88 -9.90
N ALA A 180 20.87 7.01 -10.56
CA ALA A 180 19.69 7.82 -10.29
C ALA A 180 18.38 7.04 -10.52
N ALA A 181 18.35 6.12 -11.49
CA ALA A 181 17.21 5.25 -11.75
C ALA A 181 16.93 4.28 -10.60
N GLU A 182 17.99 3.69 -10.01
CA GLU A 182 17.84 2.82 -8.83
C GLU A 182 17.37 3.60 -7.60
N ILE A 183 17.85 4.83 -7.41
CA ILE A 183 17.37 5.71 -6.33
C ILE A 183 15.88 6.02 -6.54
N ARG A 184 15.47 6.39 -7.76
CA ARG A 184 14.07 6.63 -8.10
C ARG A 184 13.21 5.42 -7.80
N LYS A 185 13.61 4.23 -8.25
CA LYS A 185 12.91 2.97 -7.98
C LYS A 185 12.75 2.71 -6.47
N ARG A 186 13.80 2.94 -5.68
CA ARG A 186 13.74 2.82 -4.20
C ARG A 186 12.81 3.85 -3.57
N CYS A 187 12.79 5.08 -4.09
CA CYS A 187 11.89 6.13 -3.62
C CYS A 187 10.43 5.77 -3.90
N GLU A 188 10.11 5.33 -5.11
CA GLU A 188 8.75 4.93 -5.50
C GLU A 188 8.24 3.78 -4.64
N ARG A 189 9.09 2.79 -4.36
CA ARG A 189 8.80 1.72 -3.41
C ARG A 189 8.47 2.24 -2.01
N ALA A 190 9.33 3.11 -1.47
CA ALA A 190 9.13 3.69 -0.14
C ALA A 190 7.83 4.51 -0.07
N LEU A 191 7.50 5.24 -1.14
CA LEU A 191 6.24 5.97 -1.28
C LEU A 191 5.02 5.04 -1.29
N CYS A 192 5.04 3.97 -2.08
CA CYS A 192 3.96 2.99 -2.11
C CYS A 192 3.73 2.35 -0.73
N VAL A 193 4.79 1.89 -0.07
CA VAL A 193 4.68 1.26 1.26
C VAL A 193 4.22 2.28 2.31
N SER A 194 4.76 3.51 2.29
CA SER A 194 4.35 4.53 3.25
C SER A 194 2.89 4.96 3.09
N ASP A 195 2.41 5.13 1.86
CA ASP A 195 1.02 5.40 1.53
C ASP A 195 0.09 4.30 2.05
N LEU A 196 0.45 3.04 1.78
CA LEU A 196 -0.27 1.86 2.26
C LEU A 196 -0.34 1.81 3.79
N MET A 197 0.80 2.00 4.48
CA MET A 197 0.86 2.03 5.95
C MET A 197 -0.01 3.13 6.55
N ALA A 198 0.03 4.35 5.98
CA ALA A 198 -0.78 5.47 6.46
C ALA A 198 -2.27 5.19 6.32
N LYS A 199 -2.68 4.58 5.20
CA LYS A 199 -4.08 4.21 4.97
C LYS A 199 -4.55 3.06 5.87
N LEU A 200 -3.70 2.04 6.10
CA LEU A 200 -3.99 0.95 7.05
C LEU A 200 -4.13 1.46 8.48
N TYR A 201 -3.32 2.45 8.87
CA TYR A 201 -3.47 3.14 10.15
C TYR A 201 -4.83 3.83 10.27
N VAL A 202 -5.25 4.59 9.25
CA VAL A 202 -6.55 5.27 9.23
C VAL A 202 -7.71 4.28 9.33
N ALA A 203 -7.60 3.13 8.67
CA ALA A 203 -8.58 2.06 8.72
C ALA A 203 -8.59 1.29 10.06
N GLY A 204 -7.66 1.58 10.97
CA GLY A 204 -7.57 0.96 12.29
C GLY A 204 -6.96 -0.44 12.29
N LEU A 205 -6.45 -0.90 11.14
CA LEU A 205 -5.82 -2.23 11.00
C LEU A 205 -4.48 -2.31 11.74
N LEU A 206 -3.89 -1.16 12.10
CA LEU A 206 -2.66 -1.14 12.90
C LEU A 206 -2.91 -1.14 14.41
N ASN A 207 -4.13 -0.90 14.89
CA ASN A 207 -4.42 -0.59 16.31
C ASN A 207 -4.04 -1.69 17.31
N HIS A 208 -3.70 -2.88 16.82
CA HIS A 208 -3.30 -4.04 17.60
C HIS A 208 -1.79 -4.14 17.83
N TYR A 209 -1.00 -3.27 17.19
CA TYR A 209 0.37 -3.02 17.61
C TYR A 209 0.43 -2.29 18.95
N GLU A 210 1.51 -2.47 19.69
CA GLU A 210 1.72 -1.70 20.92
C GLU A 210 1.76 -0.19 20.63
N GLU A 211 2.26 0.21 19.45
CA GLU A 211 2.46 1.61 19.05
C GLU A 211 2.05 1.89 17.57
N PRO A 212 0.75 1.81 17.19
CA PRO A 212 0.30 1.93 15.80
C PRO A 212 0.61 3.29 15.15
N TYR A 213 0.56 4.36 15.94
CA TYR A 213 0.87 5.73 15.54
C TYR A 213 2.35 5.90 15.15
N ILE A 214 3.24 4.99 15.58
CA ILE A 214 4.68 5.11 15.34
C ILE A 214 4.97 5.13 13.84
N TYR A 215 4.19 4.42 13.03
CA TYR A 215 4.45 4.31 11.61
C TYR A 215 4.25 5.65 10.87
N PRO A 216 3.06 6.28 10.88
CA PRO A 216 2.89 7.58 10.25
C PRO A 216 3.73 8.68 10.93
N ALA A 217 3.81 8.70 12.27
CA ALA A 217 4.57 9.73 12.98
C ALA A 217 6.09 9.63 12.74
N CYS A 218 6.68 8.43 12.79
CA CYS A 218 8.10 8.24 12.45
C CYS A 218 8.36 8.52 10.98
N ASN A 219 7.46 8.14 10.06
CA ASN A 219 7.62 8.48 8.64
C ASN A 219 7.66 10.02 8.43
N ILE A 220 6.83 10.78 9.15
CA ILE A 220 6.88 12.25 9.11
C ILE A 220 8.23 12.76 9.62
N TYR A 221 8.65 12.32 10.80
CA TYR A 221 9.92 12.72 11.39
C TYR A 221 11.13 12.37 10.53
N ASP A 222 11.16 11.15 10.04
CA ASP A 222 12.26 10.62 9.26
C ASP A 222 12.30 11.29 7.90
N GLY A 223 11.15 11.46 7.26
CA GLY A 223 11.00 12.14 5.98
C GLY A 223 11.48 13.59 6.02
N LEU A 224 11.19 14.29 7.12
CA LEU A 224 11.65 15.66 7.36
C LEU A 224 13.08 15.74 7.95
N CYS A 225 13.71 14.59 8.26
CA CYS A 225 15.02 14.51 8.92
C CYS A 225 15.08 15.24 10.27
N LEU A 226 14.00 15.16 11.07
CA LEU A 226 13.82 15.86 12.33
C LEU A 226 14.02 14.99 13.59
N ARG A 227 14.38 13.71 13.45
CA ARG A 227 14.42 12.75 14.57
C ARG A 227 15.41 13.22 15.68
N PRO A 228 14.94 13.50 16.92
CA PRO A 228 15.79 13.96 18.01
C PRO A 228 16.76 12.86 18.47
N GLY A 229 17.99 13.23 18.84
CA GLY A 229 18.94 12.36 19.56
C GLY A 229 19.60 11.24 18.74
N ARG A 230 19.05 10.85 17.59
CA ARG A 230 19.68 9.95 16.61
C ARG A 230 19.32 10.38 15.19
N PRO A 231 19.90 11.48 14.67
CA PRO A 231 19.76 11.79 13.27
C PRO A 231 20.36 10.62 12.48
N GLY A 232 19.52 9.94 11.70
CA GLY A 232 20.00 8.96 10.73
C GLY A 232 20.94 9.65 9.73
N PRO A 233 21.69 8.88 8.92
CA PRO A 233 22.51 9.48 7.88
C PRO A 233 21.65 10.40 7.00
N PRO A 234 22.18 11.56 6.59
CA PRO A 234 21.46 12.45 5.69
C PRO A 234 21.17 11.72 4.38
N PRO A 235 20.07 12.06 3.68
CA PRO A 235 19.79 11.50 2.37
C PRO A 235 20.97 11.69 1.42
N ALA A 236 21.39 10.62 0.75
CA ALA A 236 22.56 10.65 -0.13
C ALA A 236 22.38 11.51 -1.41
N THR A 237 21.14 11.83 -1.78
CA THR A 237 20.82 12.64 -2.97
C THR A 237 19.63 13.55 -2.72
N GLU A 238 19.49 14.58 -3.55
CA GLU A 238 18.33 15.49 -3.53
C GLU A 238 17.02 14.75 -3.84
N LEU A 239 17.03 13.79 -4.77
CA LEU A 239 15.85 12.96 -5.08
C LEU A 239 15.41 12.14 -3.85
N ALA A 240 16.36 11.52 -3.14
CA ALA A 240 16.06 10.80 -1.91
C ALA A 240 15.54 11.72 -0.80
N ARG A 241 16.09 12.94 -0.70
CA ARG A 241 15.59 13.96 0.24
C ARG A 241 14.15 14.34 -0.08
N ARG A 242 13.83 14.61 -1.35
CA ARG A 242 12.46 14.93 -1.82
C ARG A 242 11.49 13.79 -1.59
N CYS A 243 11.92 12.54 -1.80
CA CYS A 243 11.13 11.35 -1.45
C CYS A 243 10.78 11.33 0.03
N GLY A 244 11.74 11.62 0.92
CA GLY A 244 11.49 11.74 2.36
C GLY A 244 10.43 12.79 2.67
N VAL A 245 10.53 13.97 2.08
CA VAL A 245 9.54 15.03 2.28
C VAL A 245 8.15 14.61 1.76
N LYS A 246 8.07 13.93 0.60
CA LYS A 246 6.81 13.42 0.06
C LYS A 246 6.16 12.42 1.01
N ILE A 247 6.93 11.46 1.53
CA ILE A 247 6.48 10.50 2.56
C ILE A 247 5.90 11.24 3.77
N ALA A 248 6.60 12.26 4.26
CA ALA A 248 6.11 13.05 5.40
C ALA A 248 4.83 13.82 5.08
N ALA A 249 4.74 14.45 3.90
CA ALA A 249 3.55 15.18 3.48
C ALA A 249 2.33 14.24 3.39
N GLN A 250 2.50 13.07 2.79
CA GLN A 250 1.44 12.05 2.72
C GLN A 250 1.02 11.54 4.09
N GLY A 251 1.97 11.37 5.02
CA GLY A 251 1.64 11.03 6.40
C GLY A 251 0.65 12.01 7.02
N ILE A 252 0.83 13.32 6.80
CA ILE A 252 -0.13 14.34 7.25
C ILE A 252 -1.43 14.28 6.45
N LEU A 253 -1.37 14.20 5.13
CA LEU A 253 -2.55 14.26 4.26
C LEU A 253 -3.48 13.06 4.43
N ILE A 254 -2.93 11.88 4.69
CA ILE A 254 -3.69 10.64 4.85
C ILE A 254 -4.04 10.41 6.33
N ALA A 255 -3.03 10.42 7.21
CA ALA A 255 -3.18 10.00 8.60
C ALA A 255 -3.40 11.16 9.59
N GLY A 256 -3.26 12.42 9.15
CA GLY A 256 -3.29 13.59 10.03
C GLY A 256 -4.57 13.71 10.86
N GLU A 257 -5.74 13.41 10.28
CA GLU A 257 -7.02 13.42 11.01
C GLU A 257 -7.08 12.36 12.11
N SER A 258 -6.63 11.13 11.83
CA SER A 258 -6.59 10.07 12.82
C SER A 258 -5.60 10.38 13.95
N LEU A 259 -4.40 10.87 13.60
CA LEU A 259 -3.41 11.34 14.59
C LEU A 259 -4.00 12.46 15.47
N ALA A 260 -4.66 13.44 14.85
CA ALA A 260 -5.26 14.56 15.57
C ALA A 260 -6.37 14.10 16.53
N ARG A 261 -7.21 13.16 16.10
CA ARG A 261 -8.27 12.58 16.95
C ARG A 261 -7.68 11.85 18.16
N GLU A 262 -6.62 11.08 17.98
CA GLU A 262 -5.96 10.39 19.09
C GLU A 262 -5.39 11.36 20.13
N ILE A 263 -4.72 12.43 19.69
CA ILE A 263 -4.18 13.46 20.59
C ILE A 263 -5.30 14.15 21.37
N LYS A 264 -6.38 14.55 20.69
CA LYS A 264 -7.51 15.27 21.29
C LYS A 264 -8.31 14.42 22.27
N SER A 265 -8.34 13.10 22.08
CA SER A 265 -9.04 12.17 22.97
C SER A 265 -8.30 11.92 24.30
N GLY A 266 -7.17 12.63 24.51
CA GLY A 266 -6.27 12.44 25.64
C GLY A 266 -5.17 11.45 25.25
N PRO A 267 -3.88 11.75 25.51
CA PRO A 267 -2.81 10.90 25.04
C PRO A 267 -2.94 9.53 25.70
N PRO A 268 -3.00 8.42 24.93
CA PRO A 268 -2.46 7.17 25.43
C PRO A 268 -1.08 7.48 26.01
N ARG A 269 -0.66 6.79 27.09
CA ARG A 269 0.75 6.86 27.59
C ARG A 269 1.82 6.60 26.50
N ARG A 270 1.37 6.23 25.30
CA ARG A 270 2.07 5.83 24.09
C ARG A 270 1.89 6.89 22.99
N LEU A 271 2.09 8.18 23.21
CA LEU A 271 2.15 9.18 22.10
C LEU A 271 3.33 10.13 22.32
N LEU A 272 4.46 9.59 22.80
CA LEU A 272 5.62 10.38 23.25
C LEU A 272 6.23 11.28 22.16
N HIS A 273 5.80 11.16 20.90
CA HIS A 273 6.34 11.86 19.74
C HIS A 273 5.27 12.36 18.76
N CYS A 274 4.10 12.78 19.26
CA CYS A 274 3.02 13.32 18.43
C CYS A 274 2.20 14.40 19.16
N GLY A 275 2.82 15.26 19.98
CA GLY A 275 2.15 16.32 20.74
C GLY A 275 2.25 17.69 20.07
N GLU A 276 1.83 18.74 20.78
CA GLU A 276 1.86 20.13 20.28
C GLU A 276 3.24 20.54 19.76
N TYR A 277 4.31 20.13 20.46
CA TYR A 277 5.68 20.42 20.05
C TYR A 277 5.97 19.87 18.65
N GLU A 278 5.65 18.60 18.42
CA GLU A 278 5.87 17.94 17.13
C GLU A 278 5.15 18.62 15.99
N TRP A 279 3.86 18.90 16.17
CA TRP A 279 3.06 19.55 15.15
C TRP A 279 3.58 20.95 14.82
N LYS A 280 4.09 21.70 15.80
CA LYS A 280 4.75 22.99 15.58
C LYS A 280 6.06 22.86 14.81
N VAL A 281 6.86 21.82 15.10
CA VAL A 281 8.10 21.57 14.34
C VAL A 281 7.77 21.17 12.89
N TRP A 282 6.79 20.30 12.69
CA TRP A 282 6.34 19.87 11.36
C TRP A 282 5.77 21.05 10.56
N GLU A 283 4.91 21.87 11.17
CA GLU A 283 4.37 23.09 10.54
C GLU A 283 5.50 23.98 10.02
N LYS A 284 6.47 24.30 10.88
CA LYS A 284 7.56 25.20 10.55
C LYS A 284 8.37 24.67 9.38
N GLU A 285 8.61 23.37 9.36
CA GLU A 285 9.39 22.72 8.32
C GLU A 285 8.63 22.63 7.00
N PHE A 286 7.35 22.26 6.99
CA PHE A 286 6.52 22.29 5.79
C PHE A 286 6.36 23.72 5.23
N ARG A 287 6.20 24.73 6.08
CA ARG A 287 6.18 26.14 5.68
C ARG A 287 7.49 26.61 5.04
N ARG A 288 8.62 26.10 5.54
CA ARG A 288 9.95 26.39 4.96
C ARG A 288 10.09 25.69 3.60
N LEU A 289 9.71 24.42 3.54
CA LEU A 289 9.81 23.58 2.34
C LEU A 289 8.86 24.05 1.24
N SER A 290 7.67 24.55 1.58
CA SER A 290 6.71 25.09 0.61
C SER A 290 7.26 26.29 -0.16
N LYS A 291 8.23 27.01 0.40
CA LYS A 291 8.93 28.11 -0.28
C LYS A 291 10.17 27.65 -1.06
N ALA A 292 10.80 26.56 -0.63
CA ALA A 292 12.09 26.11 -1.15
C ALA A 292 11.99 25.05 -2.27
N ILE A 293 10.91 24.27 -2.31
CA ILE A 293 10.71 23.21 -3.31
C ILE A 293 10.27 23.85 -4.64
N PRO A 294 10.87 23.47 -5.78
CA PRO A 294 10.48 23.99 -7.09
C PRO A 294 9.12 23.43 -7.52
N ASP A 295 8.41 24.14 -8.39
CA ASP A 295 7.05 23.79 -8.80
C ASP A 295 7.00 22.49 -9.64
N ASP A 296 8.10 22.15 -10.32
CA ASP A 296 8.26 20.94 -11.13
C ASP A 296 8.87 19.76 -10.35
N ALA A 297 8.92 19.83 -9.01
CA ALA A 297 9.41 18.75 -8.17
C ALA A 297 8.63 17.44 -8.37
N GLU A 298 9.33 16.32 -8.18
CA GLU A 298 8.80 14.98 -8.41
C GLU A 298 7.53 14.70 -7.61
N TRP A 299 6.65 13.86 -8.18
CA TRP A 299 5.44 13.35 -7.52
C TRP A 299 4.48 14.43 -7.00
N GLY A 300 4.47 15.63 -7.61
CA GLY A 300 3.61 16.73 -7.15
C GLY A 300 3.99 17.27 -5.76
N LEU A 301 5.24 17.09 -5.35
CA LEU A 301 5.70 17.35 -3.98
C LEU A 301 5.39 18.77 -3.49
N LYS A 302 5.49 19.79 -4.36
CA LYS A 302 5.22 21.18 -3.99
C LYS A 302 3.79 21.38 -3.47
N GLU A 303 2.82 20.86 -4.21
CA GLU A 303 1.40 20.96 -3.88
C GLU A 303 1.10 20.19 -2.59
N ASP A 304 1.62 18.97 -2.46
CA ASP A 304 1.44 18.17 -1.26
C ASP A 304 2.01 18.83 0.00
N VAL A 305 3.17 19.47 -0.10
CA VAL A 305 3.79 20.19 1.03
C VAL A 305 2.94 21.40 1.44
N LEU A 306 2.37 22.13 0.47
CA LEU A 306 1.43 23.22 0.74
C LEU A 306 0.16 22.71 1.42
N ASN A 307 -0.41 21.62 0.92
CA ASN A 307 -1.62 21.01 1.46
C ASN A 307 -1.38 20.42 2.86
N ALA A 308 -0.23 19.78 3.10
CA ALA A 308 0.14 19.26 4.41
C ALA A 308 0.33 20.39 5.42
N HIS A 309 0.96 21.51 5.03
CA HIS A 309 1.06 22.71 5.86
C HIS A 309 -0.32 23.26 6.23
N ALA A 310 -1.21 23.43 5.26
CA ALA A 310 -2.57 23.89 5.49
C ALA A 310 -3.35 22.94 6.41
N LYS A 311 -3.24 21.63 6.19
CA LYS A 311 -3.91 20.61 7.00
C LYS A 311 -3.44 20.61 8.45
N ILE A 312 -2.15 20.85 8.72
CA ILE A 312 -1.64 21.01 10.08
C ILE A 312 -2.34 22.17 10.80
N LEU A 313 -2.46 23.32 10.14
CA LEU A 313 -3.11 24.50 10.70
C LEU A 313 -4.63 24.30 10.90
N GLU A 314 -5.28 23.53 10.02
CA GLU A 314 -6.70 23.17 10.10
C GLU A 314 -6.97 22.22 11.28
N LEU A 315 -6.09 21.26 11.52
CA LEU A 315 -6.31 20.22 12.53
C LEU A 315 -6.12 20.73 13.96
N PHE A 316 -5.25 21.71 14.18
CA PHE A 316 -4.97 22.29 15.51
C PHE A 316 -4.91 23.83 15.48
N PRO A 317 -5.99 24.52 15.11
CA PRO A 317 -6.00 25.98 14.99
C PRO A 317 -5.62 26.71 16.27
N GLU A 318 -5.88 26.11 17.43
CA GLU A 318 -5.56 26.60 18.77
C GLU A 318 -4.05 26.67 19.04
N TRP A 319 -3.24 25.81 18.43
CA TRP A 319 -1.78 25.80 18.63
C TRP A 319 -1.08 26.90 17.85
N PHE A 320 -1.73 27.44 16.81
CA PHE A 320 -1.17 28.42 15.88
C PHE A 320 -1.88 29.78 15.91
N GLY A 321 -2.86 29.96 16.81
CA GLY A 321 -3.76 31.12 16.87
C GLY A 321 -3.12 32.48 17.18
N ALA A 322 -1.84 32.53 17.59
CA ALA A 322 -1.10 33.77 17.82
C ALA A 322 -0.22 34.20 16.63
N ASP A 323 0.14 33.28 15.73
CA ASP A 323 1.12 33.50 14.63
C ASP A 323 0.48 33.84 13.28
N ARG A 324 -0.86 33.92 13.18
CA ARG A 324 -1.56 34.29 11.93
C ARG A 324 -1.59 35.80 11.63
N ARG A 325 -0.83 36.61 12.38
CA ARG A 325 -0.77 38.09 12.27
C ARG A 325 0.60 38.65 11.83
N GLN A 326 1.46 37.81 11.25
CA GLN A 326 2.72 38.23 10.58
C GLN A 326 2.86 37.50 9.25
#